data_AF-Q9JL11-F1
#
_entry.id   AF-Q9JL11-F1
#
_cell.length_a   1.000
_cell.length_b   1.000
_cell.length_c   1.000
_cell.angle_alpha   90.00
_cell.angle_beta   90.00
_cell.angle_gamma   90.00
#
_symmetry.space_group_name_H-M   'P 1'
#
loop_
_entity.id
_entity.type
_entity.pdbx_description
1 polymer ?
#
loop_
_entity_poly.entity_id
_entity_poly.type
_entity_poly.pdbx_seq_one_letter_code
_entity_poly.pdbx_strand_id
1 'polypeptide(L)'
;EGQLEDPVTGEPATWMTFVISYWGEQIGQKIRKITDCFHCHVFPYLEQEEARFRTLQQLQQQSQELQEVLGETDRFLSQVLGRVQQLLPPWQVQIHKMKAVYLTLNQCSVNTTHKCLIAEVWCAARDLPTVQQALQSGSVSIQAARGLLPPCLSSFYFQSLLKLPLLWD
;
A
#
# COMPACT_ATOMS: atom_id res chain seq x y z
N GLU A 1 4.61 2.63 -36.68
CA GLU A 1 4.98 3.89 -35.99
C GLU A 1 4.03 4.05 -34.82
N GLY A 2 4.54 3.97 -33.59
CA GLY A 2 3.71 4.12 -32.39
C GLY A 2 3.46 5.61 -32.11
N GLN A 3 2.28 5.95 -31.60
CA GLN A 3 2.02 7.28 -31.04
C GLN A 3 3.00 7.53 -29.90
N LEU A 4 3.66 8.68 -29.92
CA LEU A 4 4.52 9.11 -28.82
C LEU A 4 3.61 9.60 -27.68
N GLU A 5 3.87 9.12 -26.48
CA GLU A 5 3.17 9.57 -25.28
C GLU A 5 3.82 10.85 -24.75
N ASP A 6 2.98 11.75 -24.24
CA ASP A 6 3.49 12.90 -23.49
C ASP A 6 4.19 12.41 -22.20
N PRO A 7 5.45 12.82 -21.95
CA PRO A 7 6.23 12.30 -20.83
C PRO A 7 5.70 12.73 -19.45
N VAL A 8 4.80 13.71 -19.37
CA VAL A 8 4.21 14.22 -18.12
C VAL A 8 2.81 13.65 -17.90
N THR A 9 1.99 13.58 -18.95
CA THR A 9 0.59 13.13 -18.82
C THR A 9 0.40 11.65 -19.15
N GLY A 10 1.31 11.02 -19.89
CA GLY A 10 1.19 9.63 -20.35
C GLY A 10 0.13 9.43 -21.44
N GLU A 11 -0.38 10.52 -22.02
CA GLU A 11 -1.44 10.49 -23.03
C GLU A 11 -0.84 10.47 -24.45
N PRO A 12 -1.52 9.85 -25.43
CA PRO A 12 -1.04 9.83 -26.80
C PRO A 12 -1.01 11.25 -27.37
N ALA A 13 0.17 11.69 -27.80
CA ALA A 13 0.39 13.03 -28.34
C ALA A 13 0.79 12.96 -29.82
N THR A 14 0.30 13.92 -30.61
CA THR A 14 0.75 14.12 -32.00
C THR A 14 1.95 15.05 -32.01
N TRP A 15 3.12 14.52 -32.36
CA TRP A 15 4.35 15.29 -32.49
C TRP A 15 4.58 15.69 -33.94
N MET A 16 5.01 16.94 -34.16
CA MET A 16 5.41 17.44 -35.47
C MET A 16 6.87 17.89 -35.42
N THR A 17 7.70 17.31 -36.27
CA THR A 17 9.11 17.67 -36.41
C THR A 17 9.31 18.48 -37.67
N PHE A 18 10.00 19.62 -37.56
CA PHE A 18 10.35 20.47 -38.69
C PHE A 18 11.79 20.96 -38.57
N VAL A 19 12.38 21.34 -39.71
CA VAL A 19 13.74 21.87 -39.79
C VAL A 19 13.68 23.28 -40.36
N ILE A 20 14.36 24.23 -39.71
CA ILE A 20 14.41 25.63 -40.16
C ILE A 20 15.85 25.96 -40.56
N SER A 21 16.06 26.17 -41.85
CA SER A 21 17.32 26.70 -42.38
C SER A 21 17.27 28.22 -42.42
N TYR A 22 18.30 28.87 -41.89
CA TYR A 22 18.45 30.32 -41.91
C TYR A 22 19.92 30.69 -42.06
N TRP A 23 20.19 31.94 -42.43
CA TRP A 23 21.54 32.49 -42.50
C TRP A 23 21.63 33.78 -41.70
N GLY A 24 22.68 33.91 -40.88
CA GLY A 24 22.91 35.08 -40.02
C GLY A 24 22.37 34.93 -38.60
N GLU A 25 23.17 35.38 -37.62
CA GLU A 25 22.92 35.18 -36.19
C GLU A 25 21.67 35.91 -35.68
N GLN A 26 21.40 37.12 -36.19
CA GLN A 26 20.23 37.92 -35.84
C GLN A 26 18.90 37.22 -36.15
N ILE A 27 18.84 36.47 -37.26
CA ILE A 27 17.65 35.69 -37.64
C ILE A 27 17.53 34.45 -36.74
N GLY A 28 18.64 33.77 -36.46
CA GLY A 28 18.67 32.64 -35.54
C GLY A 28 18.17 32.99 -34.14
N GLN A 29 18.56 34.16 -33.61
CA GLN A 29 18.07 34.63 -32.30
C GLN A 29 16.56 34.89 -32.30
N LYS A 30 16.00 35.42 -33.41
CA LYS A 30 14.54 35.59 -33.56
C LYS A 30 13.81 34.26 -33.61
N ILE A 31 14.35 33.28 -34.35
CA ILE A 31 13.77 31.93 -34.43
C ILE A 31 13.76 31.26 -33.06
N ARG A 32 14.85 31.34 -32.29
CA ARG A 32 14.91 30.77 -30.94
C ARG A 32 13.84 31.36 -30.02
N LYS A 33 13.65 32.68 -30.05
CA LYS A 33 12.58 33.32 -29.26
C LYS A 33 11.19 32.78 -29.64
N ILE A 34 10.93 32.56 -30.92
CA ILE A 34 9.66 32.01 -31.38
C ILE A 34 9.50 30.56 -30.90
N THR A 35 10.53 29.71 -31.08
CA THR A 35 10.48 28.31 -30.61
C THR A 35 10.31 28.22 -29.10
N ASP A 36 10.94 29.11 -28.33
CA ASP A 36 10.80 29.18 -26.88
C ASP A 36 9.38 29.60 -26.47
N CYS A 37 8.78 30.58 -27.17
CA CYS A 37 7.40 31.02 -26.94
C CYS A 37 6.36 29.92 -27.20
N PHE A 38 6.61 29.02 -28.15
CA PHE A 38 5.74 27.88 -28.44
C PHE A 38 6.14 26.60 -27.68
N HIS A 39 7.09 26.69 -26.74
CA HIS A 39 7.59 25.56 -25.96
C HIS A 39 8.09 24.40 -26.85
N CYS A 40 8.66 24.72 -28.02
CA CYS A 40 9.23 23.72 -28.90
C CYS A 40 10.52 23.15 -28.30
N HIS A 41 10.69 21.84 -28.40
CA HIS A 41 11.96 21.20 -28.08
C HIS A 41 12.94 21.38 -29.24
N VAL A 42 13.97 22.22 -29.01
CA VAL A 42 15.01 22.49 -30.01
C VAL A 42 16.23 21.60 -29.76
N PHE A 43 16.57 20.77 -30.74
CA PHE A 43 17.76 19.91 -30.69
C PHE A 43 18.94 20.55 -31.44
N PRO A 44 20.16 20.46 -30.89
CA PRO A 44 21.35 20.96 -31.57
C PRO A 44 21.60 20.16 -32.86
N TYR A 45 21.75 20.85 -33.98
CA TYR A 45 22.14 20.24 -35.24
C TYR A 45 23.66 20.30 -35.41
N LEU A 46 24.31 19.14 -35.43
CA LEU A 46 25.75 19.04 -35.66
C LEU A 46 26.03 19.06 -37.17
N GLU A 47 26.89 19.95 -37.63
CA GLU A 47 27.22 20.12 -39.05
C GLU A 47 27.98 18.91 -39.62
N GLN A 48 28.86 18.30 -38.80
CA GLN A 48 29.63 17.14 -39.19
C GLN A 48 28.81 15.85 -39.08
N GLU A 49 28.80 15.08 -40.16
CA GLU A 49 28.10 13.79 -40.21
C GLU A 49 28.63 12.77 -39.20
N GLU A 50 29.95 12.69 -39.04
CA GLU A 50 30.56 11.81 -38.05
C GLU A 50 30.12 12.15 -36.61
N ALA A 51 29.99 13.44 -36.30
CA ALA A 51 29.53 13.89 -34.99
C ALA A 51 28.07 13.50 -34.75
N ARG A 52 27.19 13.67 -35.77
CA ARG A 52 25.79 13.21 -35.70
C ARG A 52 25.71 11.70 -35.47
N PHE A 53 26.51 10.90 -36.19
CA PHE A 53 26.51 9.45 -36.05
C PHE A 53 26.96 9.02 -34.65
N ARG A 54 28.02 9.63 -34.10
CA ARG A 54 28.47 9.37 -32.72
C ARG A 54 27.39 9.70 -31.69
N THR A 55 26.74 10.86 -31.82
CA THR A 55 25.65 11.25 -30.92
C THR A 55 24.47 10.28 -31.01
N LEU A 56 24.08 9.84 -32.21
CA LEU A 56 23.03 8.84 -32.38
C LEU A 56 23.38 7.51 -31.71
N GLN A 57 24.60 7.01 -31.88
CA GLN A 57 25.06 5.79 -31.20
C GLN A 57 25.03 5.93 -29.67
N GLN A 58 25.48 7.07 -29.16
CA GLN A 58 25.45 7.35 -27.72
C GLN A 58 24.01 7.38 -27.18
N LEU A 59 23.08 8.05 -27.87
CA LEU A 59 21.67 8.11 -27.47
C LEU A 59 21.01 6.73 -27.53
N GLN A 60 21.35 5.91 -28.51
CA GLN A 60 20.87 4.53 -28.59
C GLN A 60 21.37 3.68 -27.42
N GLN A 61 22.66 3.80 -27.08
CA GLN A 61 23.21 3.10 -25.92
C GLN A 61 22.53 3.54 -24.62
N GLN A 62 22.41 4.85 -24.39
CA GLN A 62 21.74 5.38 -23.20
C GLN A 62 20.27 4.95 -23.13
N SER A 63 19.57 4.91 -24.27
CA SER A 63 18.20 4.42 -24.34
C SER A 63 18.10 2.95 -23.94
N GLN A 64 19.05 2.11 -24.35
CA GLN A 64 19.09 0.69 -23.98
C GLN A 64 19.36 0.52 -22.48
N GLU A 65 20.36 1.23 -21.94
CA GLU A 65 20.67 1.22 -20.51
C GLU A 65 19.46 1.64 -19.66
N LEU A 66 18.73 2.69 -20.07
CA LEU A 66 17.51 3.12 -19.38
C LEU A 66 16.39 2.06 -19.47
N GLN A 67 16.23 1.39 -20.61
CA GLN A 67 15.26 0.31 -20.75
C GLN A 67 15.58 -0.88 -19.84
N GLU A 68 16.85 -1.23 -19.70
CA GLU A 68 17.28 -2.29 -18.76
C GLU A 68 16.98 -1.91 -17.31
N VAL A 69 17.30 -0.68 -16.91
CA VAL A 69 17.00 -0.18 -15.55
C VAL A 69 15.50 -0.17 -15.27
N LEU A 70 14.69 0.28 -16.24
CA LEU A 70 13.22 0.24 -16.11
C LEU A 70 12.71 -1.20 -15.98
N GLY A 71 13.22 -2.12 -16.79
CA GLY A 71 12.85 -3.53 -16.73
C GLY A 71 13.20 -4.18 -15.40
N GLU A 72 14.40 -3.93 -14.87
CA GLU A 72 14.80 -4.43 -13.55
C GLU A 72 13.99 -3.81 -12.41
N THR A 73 13.66 -2.52 -12.52
CA THR A 73 12.81 -1.85 -11.53
C THR A 73 11.40 -2.44 -11.52
N ASP A 74 10.79 -2.64 -12.70
CA ASP A 74 9.46 -3.26 -12.81
C ASP A 74 9.45 -4.69 -12.27
N ARG A 75 10.48 -5.49 -12.59
CA ARG A 75 10.65 -6.84 -12.07
C ARG A 75 10.78 -6.84 -10.54
N PHE A 76 11.57 -5.93 -9.98
CA PHE A 76 11.71 -5.78 -8.54
C PHE A 76 10.39 -5.40 -7.87
N LEU A 77 9.68 -4.40 -8.41
CA LEU A 77 8.37 -3.97 -7.89
C LEU A 77 7.37 -5.12 -7.93
N SER A 78 7.31 -5.86 -9.04
CA SER A 78 6.45 -7.04 -9.20
C SER A 78 6.75 -8.11 -8.15
N GLN A 79 8.02 -8.37 -7.84
CA GLN A 79 8.40 -9.32 -6.79
C GLN A 79 7.99 -8.85 -5.39
N VAL A 80 8.20 -7.56 -5.07
CA VAL A 80 7.80 -6.99 -3.78
C VAL A 80 6.29 -7.03 -3.62
N LEU A 81 5.55 -6.59 -4.63
CA LEU A 81 4.08 -6.63 -4.64
C LEU A 81 3.57 -8.05 -4.52
N GLY A 82 4.17 -9.02 -5.22
CA GLY A 82 3.85 -10.44 -5.09
C GLY A 82 4.01 -10.95 -3.66
N ARG A 83 5.10 -10.57 -2.97
CA ARG A 83 5.31 -10.93 -1.54
C ARG A 83 4.26 -10.29 -0.64
N VAL A 84 4.00 -9.00 -0.81
CA VAL A 84 3.00 -8.25 -0.02
C VAL A 84 1.61 -8.86 -0.22
N GLN A 85 1.24 -9.21 -1.45
CA GLN A 85 -0.03 -9.83 -1.77
C GLN A 85 -0.26 -11.14 -1.00
N GLN A 86 0.78 -11.95 -0.80
CA GLN A 86 0.68 -13.19 -0.01
C GLN A 86 0.53 -12.93 1.50
N LEU A 87 1.12 -11.85 2.00
CA LEU A 87 1.10 -11.50 3.44
C LEU A 87 -0.18 -10.74 3.85
N LEU A 88 -0.82 -10.05 2.92
CA LEU A 88 -1.98 -9.20 3.21
C LEU A 88 -3.19 -9.97 3.80
N PRO A 89 -3.66 -11.10 3.22
CA PRO A 89 -4.83 -11.80 3.75
C PRO A 89 -4.69 -12.26 5.22
N PRO A 90 -3.62 -12.96 5.64
CA PRO A 90 -3.49 -13.36 7.04
C PRO A 90 -3.35 -12.15 7.98
N TRP A 91 -2.66 -11.08 7.57
CA TRP A 91 -2.55 -9.86 8.37
C TRP A 91 -3.90 -9.15 8.53
N GLN A 92 -4.70 -9.09 7.46
CA GLN A 92 -6.06 -8.56 7.55
C GLN A 92 -6.88 -9.36 8.56
N VAL A 93 -6.86 -10.69 8.51
CA VAL A 93 -7.58 -11.53 9.49
C VAL A 93 -7.09 -11.28 10.91
N GLN A 94 -5.77 -11.18 11.13
CA GLN A 94 -5.20 -10.91 12.45
C GLN A 94 -5.64 -9.54 12.99
N ILE A 95 -5.61 -8.50 12.16
CA ILE A 95 -6.07 -7.15 12.53
C ILE A 95 -7.56 -7.15 12.86
N HIS A 96 -8.40 -7.81 12.04
CA HIS A 96 -9.84 -7.90 12.29
C HIS A 96 -10.14 -8.66 13.59
N LYS A 97 -9.47 -9.79 13.84
CA LYS A 97 -9.61 -10.54 15.10
C LYS A 97 -9.21 -9.69 16.29
N MET A 98 -8.07 -9.00 16.22
CA MET A 98 -7.60 -8.16 17.31
C MET A 98 -8.56 -6.98 17.56
N LYS A 99 -9.03 -6.31 16.50
CA LYS A 99 -10.02 -5.23 16.61
C LYS A 99 -11.33 -5.73 17.21
N ALA A 100 -11.83 -6.90 16.80
CA ALA A 100 -13.04 -7.50 17.36
C ALA A 100 -12.88 -7.78 18.86
N VAL A 101 -11.74 -8.35 19.29
CA VAL A 101 -11.42 -8.53 20.71
C VAL A 101 -11.49 -7.19 21.45
N TYR A 102 -10.75 -6.17 21.00
CA TYR A 102 -10.75 -4.86 21.66
C TYR A 102 -12.14 -4.21 21.72
N LEU A 103 -12.95 -4.32 20.65
CA LEU A 103 -14.32 -3.82 20.64
C LEU A 103 -15.20 -4.52 21.66
N THR A 104 -15.03 -5.84 21.86
CA THR A 104 -15.74 -6.59 22.90
C THR A 104 -15.25 -6.21 24.30
N LEU A 105 -13.93 -6.09 24.49
CA LEU A 105 -13.35 -5.66 25.78
C LEU A 105 -13.86 -4.28 26.19
N ASN A 106 -14.00 -3.36 25.23
CA ASN A 106 -14.50 -2.01 25.46
C ASN A 106 -15.98 -1.97 25.91
N GLN A 107 -16.75 -3.05 25.69
CA GLN A 107 -18.13 -3.17 26.19
C GLN A 107 -18.19 -3.75 27.61
N CYS A 108 -17.07 -4.27 28.13
CA CYS A 108 -17.01 -4.82 29.48
C CYS A 108 -16.87 -3.69 30.50
N SER A 109 -17.47 -3.88 31.67
CA SER A 109 -17.22 -3.01 32.82
C SER A 109 -15.91 -3.39 33.51
N VAL A 110 -15.15 -2.38 33.97
CA VAL A 110 -13.87 -2.59 34.67
C VAL A 110 -14.11 -2.62 36.17
N ASN A 111 -13.67 -3.70 36.83
CA ASN A 111 -13.58 -3.76 38.29
C ASN A 111 -12.14 -3.51 38.73
N THR A 112 -11.85 -2.27 39.12
CA THR A 112 -10.50 -1.82 39.50
C THR A 112 -9.99 -2.49 40.78
N THR A 113 -10.89 -2.83 41.71
CA THR A 113 -10.54 -3.46 43.00
C THR A 113 -9.98 -4.87 42.79
N HIS A 114 -10.61 -5.66 41.92
CA HIS A 114 -10.21 -7.04 41.64
C HIS A 114 -9.36 -7.19 40.37
N LYS A 115 -9.09 -6.08 39.67
CA LYS A 115 -8.37 -6.04 38.38
C LYS A 115 -8.95 -7.05 37.37
N CYS A 116 -10.27 -7.05 37.22
CA CYS A 116 -10.96 -7.92 36.27
C CYS A 116 -11.96 -7.15 35.41
N LEU A 117 -12.29 -7.74 34.26
CA LEU A 117 -13.39 -7.29 33.42
C LEU A 117 -14.64 -8.11 33.73
N ILE A 118 -15.79 -7.43 33.83
CA ILE A 118 -17.10 -8.04 34.04
C ILE A 118 -17.94 -7.77 32.79
N ALA A 119 -18.47 -8.84 32.22
CA ALA A 119 -19.32 -8.81 31.04
C ALA A 119 -20.61 -9.59 31.31
N GLU A 120 -21.73 -9.07 30.81
CA GLU A 120 -23.00 -9.79 30.72
C GLU A 120 -23.19 -10.21 29.27
N VAL A 121 -23.42 -11.50 29.03
CA VAL A 121 -23.60 -12.03 27.66
C VAL A 121 -24.72 -13.06 27.62
N TRP A 122 -25.33 -13.17 26.44
CA TRP A 122 -26.33 -14.17 26.14
C TRP A 122 -25.65 -15.41 25.53
N CYS A 123 -26.01 -16.60 26.02
CA CYS A 123 -25.61 -17.87 25.42
C CYS A 123 -26.76 -18.87 25.49
N ALA A 124 -26.85 -19.79 24.53
CA ALA A 124 -27.84 -20.85 24.59
C ALA A 124 -27.50 -21.81 25.75
N ALA A 125 -28.51 -22.25 26.52
CA ALA A 125 -28.30 -23.09 27.69
C ALA A 125 -27.51 -24.38 27.40
N ARG A 126 -27.71 -24.96 26.19
CA ARG A 126 -26.98 -26.16 25.73
C ARG A 126 -25.48 -25.92 25.49
N ASP A 127 -25.08 -24.70 25.15
CA ASP A 127 -23.70 -24.34 24.79
C ASP A 127 -22.92 -23.83 26.02
N LEU A 128 -23.60 -23.65 27.16
CA LEU A 128 -22.99 -23.19 28.41
C LEU A 128 -21.79 -24.03 28.86
N PRO A 129 -21.81 -25.39 28.80
CA PRO A 129 -20.65 -26.20 29.14
C PRO A 129 -19.45 -25.92 28.22
N THR A 130 -19.70 -25.74 26.93
CA THR A 130 -18.66 -25.42 25.94
C THR A 130 -18.02 -24.06 26.19
N VAL A 131 -18.83 -23.04 26.53
CA VAL A 131 -18.33 -21.71 26.89
C VAL A 131 -17.49 -21.77 28.17
N GLN A 132 -17.96 -22.48 29.20
CA GLN A 132 -17.22 -22.66 30.45
C GLN A 132 -15.87 -23.36 30.22
N GLN A 133 -15.85 -24.41 29.40
CA GLN A 133 -14.62 -25.12 29.05
C GLN A 133 -13.64 -24.22 28.29
N ALA A 134 -14.13 -23.45 27.30
CA ALA A 134 -13.29 -22.54 26.53
C ALA A 134 -12.65 -21.45 27.42
N LEU A 135 -13.41 -20.90 28.37
CA LEU A 135 -12.90 -19.93 29.36
C LEU A 135 -11.84 -20.56 30.29
N GLN A 136 -12.08 -21.78 30.77
CA GLN A 136 -11.11 -22.51 31.59
C GLN A 136 -9.80 -22.76 30.82
N SER A 137 -9.90 -23.30 29.60
CA SER A 137 -8.72 -23.53 28.76
C SER A 137 -7.97 -22.24 28.45
N GLY A 138 -8.67 -21.15 28.12
CA GLY A 138 -8.07 -19.84 27.88
C GLY A 138 -7.34 -19.29 29.12
N SER A 139 -7.91 -19.46 30.32
CA SER A 139 -7.28 -19.01 31.56
C SER A 139 -5.96 -19.73 31.86
N VAL A 140 -5.89 -21.04 31.59
CA VAL A 140 -4.66 -21.85 31.74
C VAL A 140 -3.60 -21.40 30.74
N SER A 141 -3.97 -21.15 29.48
CA SER A 141 -3.05 -20.64 28.47
C SER A 141 -2.49 -19.25 28.80
N ILE A 142 -3.31 -18.35 29.36
CA ILE A 142 -2.87 -17.01 29.77
C ILE A 142 -1.89 -17.08 30.96
N GLN A 143 -2.10 -18.00 31.91
CA GLN A 143 -1.19 -18.20 33.04
C GLN A 143 0.19 -18.70 32.58
N ALA A 144 0.24 -19.55 31.55
CA ALA A 144 1.48 -20.00 30.93
C ALA A 144 2.21 -18.88 30.13
N ALA A 145 1.47 -17.90 29.60
CA ALA A 145 1.97 -16.80 28.77
C ALA A 145 2.21 -15.47 29.52
N ARG A 146 2.26 -15.49 30.86
CA ARG A 146 2.32 -14.32 31.77
C ARG A 146 3.43 -13.27 31.51
N GLY A 147 4.37 -13.51 30.60
CA GLY A 147 5.41 -12.55 30.20
C GLY A 147 5.15 -11.77 28.89
N LEU A 148 4.09 -12.09 28.14
CA LEU A 148 3.89 -11.59 26.77
C LEU A 148 2.60 -10.75 26.56
N LEU A 149 1.71 -10.65 27.56
CA LEU A 149 0.42 -9.95 27.46
C LEU A 149 0.31 -8.82 28.48
N PRO A 150 -0.36 -7.69 28.14
CA PRO A 150 -0.62 -6.62 29.10
C PRO A 150 -1.48 -7.12 30.27
N PRO A 151 -1.22 -6.65 31.51
CA PRO A 151 -1.77 -7.22 32.75
C PRO A 151 -3.30 -7.18 32.88
N CYS A 152 -3.99 -6.38 32.06
CA CYS A 152 -5.45 -6.25 32.05
C CYS A 152 -6.20 -7.48 31.50
N LEU A 153 -5.53 -8.40 30.81
CA LEU A 153 -6.16 -9.61 30.23
C LEU A 153 -6.12 -10.83 31.16
N SER A 154 -5.59 -10.69 32.38
CA SER A 154 -5.24 -11.83 33.24
C SER A 154 -6.39 -12.41 34.07
N SER A 155 -7.58 -11.78 34.10
CA SER A 155 -8.72 -12.32 34.86
C SER A 155 -10.06 -11.90 34.26
N PHE A 156 -10.73 -12.85 33.61
CA PHE A 156 -12.15 -12.77 33.27
C PHE A 156 -12.94 -13.60 34.30
N TYR A 157 -13.82 -12.94 35.04
CA TYR A 157 -14.74 -13.61 35.96
C TYR A 157 -16.14 -13.59 35.34
N PHE A 158 -16.65 -14.75 34.96
CA PHE A 158 -18.00 -14.90 34.45
C PHE A 158 -18.94 -15.15 35.62
N GLN A 159 -19.64 -14.11 36.06
CA GLN A 159 -20.72 -14.29 37.04
C GLN A 159 -22.01 -14.52 36.26
N SER A 160 -22.42 -15.78 36.13
CA SER A 160 -23.72 -16.16 35.57
C SER A 160 -24.83 -15.55 36.41
N LEU A 161 -25.38 -14.41 36.00
CA LEU A 161 -26.70 -13.96 36.44
C LEU A 161 -27.73 -14.59 35.50
N LEU A 162 -28.17 -15.79 35.85
CA LEU A 162 -29.47 -16.31 35.46
C LEU A 162 -30.54 -15.36 36.00
N LYS A 163 -30.83 -14.28 35.27
CA LYS A 163 -32.15 -13.67 35.31
C LYS A 163 -32.92 -14.23 34.14
N LEU A 164 -33.73 -15.26 34.43
CA LEU A 164 -34.93 -15.54 33.67
C LEU A 164 -35.75 -14.23 33.56
N PRO A 165 -36.19 -13.86 32.36
CA PRO A 165 -37.54 -13.39 32.16
C PRO A 165 -38.29 -14.53 31.46
N LEU A 166 -39.24 -15.10 32.20
CA LEU A 166 -40.48 -15.58 31.59
C LEU A 166 -41.04 -14.47 30.69
N LEU A 167 -41.69 -14.88 29.60
CA LEU A 167 -42.24 -14.07 28.50
C LEU A 167 -41.14 -13.55 27.56
N TRP A 168 -41.06 -13.98 26.31
CA TRP A 168 -42.13 -13.95 25.30
C TRP A 168 -42.18 -15.21 24.42
N ASP A 169 -43.41 -15.72 24.30
CA ASP A 169 -43.99 -16.75 23.40
C ASP A 169 -43.39 -18.17 23.36
#